data_AF-A0A7S0L743-F1
#
_entry.id   AF-A0A7S0L743-F1
#
_cell.length_a   1.000
_cell.length_b   1.000
_cell.length_c   1.000
_cell.angle_alpha   90.00
_cell.angle_beta   90.00
_cell.angle_gamma   90.00
#
_symmetry.space_group_name_H-M   'P 1'
#
loop_
_entity.id
_entity.type
_entity.pdbx_description
1 polymer ?
#
loop_
_entity_poly.entity_id
_entity_poly.type
_entity_poly.pdbx_seq_one_letter_code
_entity_poly.pdbx_strand_id
1 'polypeptide(L)'
;VVELKEALRWRLSARLQPHLRVGYEVNSPLQLQLCASFEEDGSVADEIAILQPLLLAGKGGNYRQTYNNKRHKNYEEDLTISMLHRALSAPGADKVLHDSILTPPRPRHECLHLALLCEHAPLFLTGRYNKLSRQLPQTAWIIDGARKCESSVQELIDAPALRLFRAESARFHSAGREDVDVRMLGDGRPFVLELAQPRVPHALASLCRRLEAEVE
;
A
#
# COMPACT_ATOMS: atom_id res chain seq x y z
N VAL A 1 -3.07 -22.87 20.33
CA VAL A 1 -2.32 -21.62 20.61
C VAL A 1 -2.98 -20.52 19.81
N VAL A 2 -3.32 -19.38 20.42
CA VAL A 2 -3.85 -18.22 19.68
C VAL A 2 -2.69 -17.46 19.08
N GLU A 3 -2.80 -17.02 17.83
CA GLU A 3 -1.75 -16.22 17.20
C GLU A 3 -1.57 -14.88 17.91
N LEU A 4 -0.32 -14.45 18.12
CA LEU A 4 0.00 -13.18 18.78
C LEU A 4 -0.68 -12.00 18.08
N LYS A 5 -0.73 -12.00 16.75
CA LYS A 5 -1.39 -10.96 15.94
C LYS A 5 -2.89 -10.87 16.25
N GLU A 6 -3.56 -12.00 16.43
CA GLU A 6 -4.98 -12.02 16.76
C GLU A 6 -5.25 -11.52 18.18
N ALA A 7 -4.44 -11.96 19.16
CA ALA A 7 -4.54 -11.51 20.53
C ALA A 7 -4.31 -10.00 20.66
N LEU A 8 -3.28 -9.47 19.97
CA LEU A 8 -3.02 -8.04 19.89
C LEU A 8 -4.17 -7.28 19.24
N ARG A 9 -4.70 -7.78 18.11
CA ARG A 9 -5.86 -7.20 17.44
C ARG A 9 -7.05 -7.08 18.40
N TRP A 10 -7.45 -8.16 19.08
CA TRP A 10 -8.58 -8.10 20.02
C TRP A 10 -8.38 -7.06 21.13
N ARG A 11 -7.19 -7.04 21.73
CA ARG A 11 -6.88 -6.13 22.84
C ARG A 11 -6.81 -4.67 22.40
N LEU A 12 -6.19 -4.39 21.25
CA LEU A 12 -6.05 -3.05 20.71
C LEU A 12 -7.38 -2.52 20.18
N SER A 13 -8.13 -3.33 19.41
CA SER A 13 -9.44 -2.94 18.90
C SER A 13 -10.40 -2.57 20.03
N ALA A 14 -10.49 -3.38 21.10
CA ALA A 14 -11.35 -3.08 22.24
C ALA A 14 -11.00 -1.76 22.95
N ARG A 15 -9.71 -1.37 22.94
CA ARG A 15 -9.26 -0.10 23.51
C ARG A 15 -9.45 1.09 22.57
N LEU A 16 -9.30 0.90 21.26
CA LEU A 16 -9.39 1.99 20.28
C LEU A 16 -10.83 2.38 19.95
N GLN A 17 -11.78 1.43 19.95
CA GLN A 17 -13.17 1.68 19.57
C GLN A 17 -13.84 2.85 20.35
N PRO A 18 -13.71 2.95 21.69
CA PRO A 18 -14.28 4.08 22.44
C PRO A 18 -13.68 5.44 22.06
N HIS A 19 -12.39 5.46 21.70
CA HIS A 19 -11.68 6.70 21.35
C HIS A 19 -11.97 7.14 19.91
N LEU A 20 -12.02 6.19 18.98
CA LEU A 20 -12.28 6.47 17.56
C LEU A 20 -13.77 6.58 17.24
N ARG A 21 -14.64 6.13 18.14
CA ARG A 21 -16.11 6.09 17.98
C ARG A 21 -16.56 5.31 16.73
N VAL A 22 -15.77 4.32 16.33
CA VAL A 22 -16.05 3.41 15.23
C VAL A 22 -15.76 1.98 15.67
N GLY A 23 -16.53 1.02 15.15
CA GLY A 23 -16.28 -0.40 15.37
C GLY A 23 -15.07 -0.91 14.60
N TYR A 24 -14.57 -2.08 14.97
CA TYR A 24 -13.60 -2.79 14.13
C TYR A 24 -14.32 -3.48 12.98
N GLU A 25 -13.85 -3.27 11.76
CA GLU A 25 -14.34 -3.91 10.55
C GLU A 25 -13.16 -4.44 9.73
N VAL A 26 -13.22 -5.72 9.34
CA VAL A 26 -12.11 -6.40 8.65
C VAL A 26 -11.79 -5.76 7.29
N ASN A 27 -12.83 -5.30 6.58
CA ASN A 27 -12.72 -4.70 5.26
C ASN A 27 -12.90 -3.18 5.28
N SER A 28 -12.64 -2.55 6.43
CA SER A 28 -12.67 -1.09 6.55
C SER A 28 -11.74 -0.46 5.51
N PRO A 29 -12.19 0.58 4.77
CA PRO A 29 -11.32 1.32 3.87
C PRO A 29 -10.24 2.08 4.65
N LEU A 30 -10.49 2.44 5.90
CA LEU A 30 -9.50 2.99 6.82
C LEU A 30 -8.74 1.84 7.50
N GLN A 31 -7.44 1.76 7.26
CA GLN A 31 -6.52 0.79 7.83
C GLN A 31 -5.55 1.46 8.80
N LEU A 32 -5.40 0.87 9.98
CA LEU A 32 -4.41 1.25 10.96
C LEU A 32 -3.35 0.15 11.03
N GLN A 33 -2.11 0.48 10.67
CA GLN A 33 -1.00 -0.44 10.68
C GLN A 33 -0.06 -0.11 11.84
N LEU A 34 0.15 -1.10 12.71
CA LEU A 34 1.11 -1.03 13.80
C LEU A 34 2.39 -1.74 13.38
N CYS A 35 3.48 -0.99 13.29
CA CYS A 35 4.81 -1.51 12.98
C CYS A 35 5.66 -1.50 14.25
N ALA A 36 6.09 -2.67 14.71
CA ALA A 36 7.01 -2.81 15.83
C ALA A 36 8.35 -3.34 15.33
N SER A 37 9.45 -2.73 15.76
CA SER A 37 10.79 -3.25 15.56
C SER A 37 11.51 -3.43 16.90
N PHE A 38 12.41 -4.41 16.92
CA PHE A 38 13.18 -4.81 18.10
C PHE A 38 14.67 -4.77 17.73
N GLU A 39 15.52 -4.61 18.75
CA GLU A 39 16.97 -4.64 18.53
C GLU A 39 17.38 -6.04 18.08
N GLU A 40 18.19 -6.11 17.03
CA GLU A 40 18.81 -7.36 16.61
C GLU A 40 20.03 -7.60 17.48
N ASP A 41 19.84 -8.38 18.54
CA ASP A 41 20.97 -8.99 19.24
C ASP A 41 21.57 -10.07 18.33
N GLY A 42 22.88 -10.32 18.41
CA GLY A 42 23.56 -11.37 17.62
C GLY A 42 22.98 -12.80 17.75
N SER A 43 22.03 -13.02 18.66
CA SER A 43 21.19 -14.23 18.77
C SER A 43 20.37 -14.50 17.50
N VAL A 44 19.91 -13.46 16.79
CA VAL A 44 19.06 -13.63 15.60
C VAL A 44 19.83 -14.31 14.47
N ALA A 45 21.12 -13.99 14.30
CA ALA A 45 21.98 -14.63 13.31
C ALA A 45 22.16 -16.14 13.59
N ASP A 46 22.34 -16.50 14.86
CA ASP A 46 22.45 -17.90 15.30
C ASP A 46 21.14 -18.66 15.06
N GLU A 47 19.99 -18.04 15.36
CA GLU A 47 18.65 -18.58 15.09
C GLU A 47 18.40 -18.78 13.59
N ILE A 48 18.78 -17.81 12.75
CA ILE A 48 18.68 -17.90 11.29
C ILE A 48 19.57 -19.04 10.76
N ALA A 49 20.79 -19.19 11.29
CA ALA A 49 21.70 -20.27 10.90
C ALA A 49 21.12 -21.65 11.21
N ILE A 50 20.47 -21.82 12.36
CA ILE A 50 19.77 -23.07 12.73
C ILE A 50 18.61 -23.36 11.76
N LEU A 51 17.87 -22.34 11.34
CA LEU A 51 16.73 -22.49 10.42
C LEU A 51 17.13 -22.57 8.95
N GLN A 52 18.39 -22.26 8.61
CA GLN A 52 18.88 -22.22 7.24
C GLN A 52 18.63 -23.51 6.44
N PRO A 53 18.82 -24.73 6.98
CA PRO A 53 18.52 -25.97 6.27
C PRO A 53 17.04 -26.09 5.88
N LEU A 54 16.14 -25.66 6.75
CA LEU A 54 14.69 -25.67 6.52
C LEU A 54 14.27 -24.60 5.48
N LEU A 55 14.87 -23.41 5.56
CA LEU A 55 14.65 -22.32 4.63
C LEU A 55 15.08 -22.68 3.19
N LEU A 56 16.15 -23.47 3.05
CA LEU A 56 16.66 -23.95 1.76
C LEU A 56 15.85 -25.14 1.20
N ALA A 57 15.36 -26.03 2.07
CA ALA A 57 14.59 -27.22 1.68
C ALA A 57 13.21 -26.88 1.08
N GLY A 58 12.60 -25.75 1.47
CA GLY A 58 11.31 -25.28 0.94
C GLY A 58 11.33 -24.75 -0.50
N LYS A 59 12.47 -24.83 -1.22
CA LYS A 59 12.60 -24.37 -2.61
C LYS A 59 12.47 -25.55 -3.57
N GLY A 60 11.27 -25.74 -4.14
CA GLY A 60 11.04 -26.67 -5.25
C GLY A 60 11.95 -26.39 -6.46
N GLY A 61 12.20 -27.43 -7.25
CA GLY A 61 13.29 -27.55 -8.24
C GLY A 61 13.45 -26.45 -9.30
N ASN A 62 12.48 -25.54 -9.48
CA ASN A 62 12.58 -24.46 -10.46
C ASN A 62 13.24 -23.18 -9.92
N TYR A 63 13.43 -23.03 -8.61
CA TYR A 63 14.20 -21.91 -8.05
C TYR A 63 15.73 -22.15 -8.07
N ARG A 64 16.15 -23.41 -8.27
CA ARG A 64 17.58 -23.78 -8.29
C ARG A 64 18.36 -23.16 -9.46
N GLN A 65 17.70 -22.79 -10.56
CA GLN A 65 18.41 -22.22 -11.73
C GLN A 65 18.78 -20.74 -11.60
N THR A 66 18.06 -19.95 -10.80
CA THR A 66 18.41 -18.54 -10.56
C THR A 66 19.42 -18.36 -9.42
N TYR A 67 19.82 -19.44 -8.75
CA TYR A 67 20.65 -19.41 -7.55
C TYR A 67 22.16 -19.38 -7.80
N ASN A 68 22.62 -19.82 -8.97
CA ASN A 68 24.06 -19.86 -9.26
C ASN A 68 24.66 -18.49 -9.61
N ASN A 69 23.83 -17.47 -9.90
CA ASN A 69 24.31 -16.13 -10.31
C ASN A 69 24.33 -15.08 -9.18
N LYS A 70 23.96 -15.42 -7.94
CA LYS A 70 23.99 -14.48 -6.80
C LYS A 70 24.76 -15.07 -5.63
N ARG A 71 26.05 -15.34 -5.86
CA ARG A 71 27.03 -15.46 -4.78
C ARG A 71 27.18 -14.06 -4.15
N HIS A 72 26.90 -13.96 -2.85
CA HIS A 72 26.74 -12.72 -2.05
C HIS A 72 25.38 -12.02 -2.13
N LYS A 73 24.33 -12.64 -1.58
CA LYS A 73 23.17 -11.89 -1.07
C LYS A 73 23.12 -12.09 0.44
N ASN A 74 23.15 -11.00 1.21
CA ASN A 74 22.92 -11.03 2.66
C ASN A 74 21.54 -11.65 2.91
N TYR A 75 21.50 -12.84 3.50
CA TYR A 75 20.24 -13.56 3.74
C TYR A 75 19.39 -12.93 4.85
N GLU A 76 20.02 -12.13 5.72
CA GLU A 76 19.35 -11.42 6.82
C GLU A 76 18.36 -10.35 6.33
N GLU A 77 18.70 -9.58 5.31
CA GLU A 77 17.90 -8.41 4.88
C GLU A 77 16.59 -8.77 4.13
N ASP A 78 16.46 -10.01 3.62
CA ASP A 78 15.33 -10.44 2.76
C ASP A 78 14.42 -11.50 3.43
N LEU A 79 14.60 -11.80 4.72
CA LEU A 79 13.79 -12.79 5.43
C LEU A 79 12.40 -12.25 5.78
N THR A 80 11.36 -12.95 5.32
CA THR A 80 9.96 -12.59 5.64
C THR A 80 9.35 -13.57 6.64
N ILE A 81 8.38 -13.10 7.43
CA ILE A 81 7.60 -13.92 8.37
C ILE A 81 7.01 -15.16 7.66
N SER A 82 6.50 -14.99 6.44
CA SER A 82 5.93 -16.10 5.64
C SER A 82 6.97 -17.17 5.30
N MET A 83 8.23 -16.78 5.02
CA MET A 83 9.31 -17.72 4.77
C MET A 83 9.64 -18.54 6.01
N LEU A 84 9.68 -17.90 7.19
CA LEU A 84 9.90 -18.56 8.48
C LEU A 84 8.75 -19.52 8.82
N HIS A 85 7.49 -19.07 8.71
CA HIS A 85 6.33 -19.94 8.93
C HIS A 85 6.37 -21.21 8.07
N ARG A 86 6.73 -21.06 6.80
CA ARG A 86 6.86 -22.20 5.89
C ARG A 86 7.98 -23.15 6.29
N ALA A 87 9.12 -22.62 6.72
CA ALA A 87 10.26 -23.43 7.18
C ALA A 87 9.91 -24.20 8.48
N LEU A 88 9.25 -23.54 9.43
CA LEU A 88 8.81 -24.14 10.69
C LEU A 88 7.68 -25.17 10.50
N SER A 89 6.90 -25.05 9.42
CA SER A 89 5.86 -26.02 9.06
C SER A 89 6.38 -27.19 8.23
N ALA A 90 7.67 -27.23 7.88
CA ALA A 90 8.24 -28.26 7.04
C ALA A 90 8.42 -29.59 7.81
N PRO A 91 8.30 -30.76 7.14
CA PRO A 91 8.59 -32.04 7.77
C PRO A 91 10.01 -32.09 8.34
N GLY A 92 10.14 -32.48 9.61
CA GLY A 92 11.43 -32.55 10.30
C GLY A 92 11.88 -31.24 10.97
N ALA A 93 11.10 -30.16 10.86
CA ALA A 93 11.36 -28.91 11.59
C ALA A 93 11.42 -29.15 13.11
N ASP A 94 10.50 -29.95 13.66
CA ASP A 94 10.47 -30.27 15.10
C ASP A 94 11.78 -30.90 15.58
N LYS A 95 12.40 -31.76 14.76
CA LYS A 95 13.68 -32.38 15.10
C LYS A 95 14.80 -31.33 15.14
N VAL A 96 14.85 -30.46 14.13
CA VAL A 96 15.83 -29.37 14.07
C VAL A 96 15.68 -28.42 15.26
N LEU A 97 14.44 -28.07 15.63
CA LEU A 97 14.15 -27.21 16.79
C LEU A 97 14.50 -27.89 18.12
N HIS A 98 14.18 -29.18 18.26
CA HIS A 98 14.50 -29.94 19.46
C HIS A 98 16.02 -30.07 19.67
N ASP A 99 16.77 -30.34 18.59
CA ASP A 99 18.23 -30.52 18.65
C ASP A 99 18.98 -29.20 18.88
N SER A 100 18.34 -28.05 18.63
CA SER A 100 18.98 -26.73 18.68
C SER A 100 18.82 -25.97 20.01
N ILE A 101 18.10 -26.51 21.00
CA ILE A 101 17.86 -25.86 22.31
C ILE A 101 17.36 -24.42 22.14
N LEU A 102 16.49 -24.18 21.16
CA LEU A 102 15.83 -22.89 20.96
C LEU A 102 14.76 -22.68 22.03
N THR A 103 15.19 -22.43 23.27
CA THR A 103 14.33 -21.73 24.22
C THR A 103 14.33 -20.26 23.82
N PRO A 104 13.18 -19.65 23.49
CA PRO A 104 13.15 -18.23 23.16
C PRO A 104 13.84 -17.47 24.29
N PRO A 105 14.95 -16.75 24.03
CA PRO A 105 15.61 -16.01 25.07
C PRO A 105 14.63 -15.01 25.67
N ARG A 106 14.74 -14.72 26.97
CA ARG A 106 14.01 -13.58 27.53
C ARG A 106 14.42 -12.35 26.71
N PRO A 107 13.48 -11.64 26.06
CA PRO A 107 13.84 -10.47 25.28
C PRO A 107 14.58 -9.49 26.20
N ARG A 108 15.82 -9.17 25.84
CA ARG A 108 16.71 -8.32 26.64
C ARG A 108 16.40 -6.83 26.45
N HIS A 109 15.74 -6.51 25.34
CA HIS A 109 15.43 -5.16 24.88
C HIS A 109 13.92 -4.98 24.77
N GLU A 110 13.44 -3.80 25.13
CA GLU A 110 12.07 -3.38 24.84
C GLU A 110 11.91 -3.12 23.32
N CYS A 111 10.66 -3.04 22.85
CA CYS A 111 10.37 -2.63 21.48
C CYS A 111 11.05 -1.29 21.19
N LEU A 112 12.01 -1.28 20.26
CA LEU A 112 12.82 -0.08 19.96
C LEU A 112 11.99 1.00 19.29
N HIS A 113 11.15 0.61 18.34
CA HIS A 113 10.33 1.55 17.60
C HIS A 113 8.93 0.98 17.37
N LEU A 114 7.94 1.75 17.80
CA LEU A 114 6.53 1.47 17.55
C LEU A 114 5.95 2.60 16.68
N ALA A 115 5.68 2.31 15.42
CA ALA A 115 5.01 3.23 14.50
C ALA A 115 3.54 2.86 14.33
N LEU A 116 2.70 3.90 14.28
CA LEU A 116 1.32 3.79 13.83
C LEU A 116 1.20 4.50 12.48
N LEU A 117 0.88 3.73 11.45
CA LEU A 117 0.57 4.23 10.11
C LEU A 117 -0.95 4.16 9.92
N CYS A 118 -1.47 5.15 9.20
CA CYS A 118 -2.89 5.29 8.93
C CYS A 118 -3.05 5.45 7.42
N GLU A 119 -3.77 4.52 6.81
CA GLU A 119 -3.99 4.50 5.37
C GLU A 119 -5.49 4.42 5.08
N HIS A 120 -5.95 5.15 4.07
CA HIS A 120 -7.31 5.06 3.57
C HIS A 120 -7.32 4.57 2.13
N ALA A 121 -8.21 3.62 1.83
CA ALA A 121 -8.45 3.13 0.49
C ALA A 121 -8.77 4.29 -0.47
N PRO A 122 -8.37 4.19 -1.76
CA PRO A 122 -8.65 5.25 -2.71
C PRO A 122 -10.15 5.52 -2.87
N LEU A 123 -10.49 6.79 -3.09
CA LEU A 123 -11.83 7.20 -3.49
C LEU A 123 -11.89 7.36 -5.01
N PHE A 124 -12.88 6.75 -5.64
CA PHE A 124 -13.08 6.85 -7.08
C PHE A 124 -14.25 7.78 -7.39
N LEU A 125 -13.99 8.85 -8.14
CA LEU A 125 -15.01 9.74 -8.68
C LEU A 125 -15.18 9.43 -10.15
N THR A 126 -16.42 9.36 -10.63
CA THR A 126 -16.72 9.11 -12.04
C THR A 126 -17.45 10.31 -12.62
N GLY A 127 -17.13 10.68 -13.86
CA GLY A 127 -17.78 11.80 -14.51
C GLY A 127 -17.63 11.77 -16.01
N ARG A 128 -18.07 12.85 -16.66
CA ARG A 128 -17.83 13.10 -18.08
C ARG A 128 -17.29 14.52 -18.23
N TYR A 129 -16.33 14.71 -19.12
CA TYR A 129 -15.81 16.06 -19.41
C TYR A 129 -16.11 16.48 -20.84
N ASN A 130 -16.42 17.76 -20.99
CA ASN A 130 -16.43 18.44 -22.28
C ASN A 130 -15.14 19.25 -22.41
N LYS A 131 -14.47 19.12 -23.55
CA LYS A 131 -13.26 19.88 -23.88
C LYS A 131 -13.61 20.85 -24.99
N LEU A 132 -13.78 22.12 -24.64
CA LEU A 132 -14.15 23.17 -25.59
C LEU A 132 -12.93 23.80 -26.29
N SER A 133 -11.76 23.75 -25.65
CA SER A 133 -10.51 24.31 -26.17
C SER A 133 -9.84 23.38 -27.20
N ARG A 134 -9.23 23.99 -28.23
CA ARG A 134 -8.34 23.33 -29.21
C ARG A 134 -6.85 23.49 -28.88
N GLN A 135 -6.54 23.97 -27.68
CA GLN A 135 -5.17 24.23 -27.22
C GLN A 135 -4.89 23.56 -25.88
N LEU A 136 -5.77 22.64 -25.46
CA LEU A 136 -5.70 21.97 -24.16
C LEU A 136 -5.44 20.47 -24.36
N PRO A 137 -4.30 19.91 -23.93
CA PRO A 137 -4.08 18.48 -23.96
C PRO A 137 -4.97 17.77 -22.93
N GLN A 138 -5.25 16.48 -23.13
CA GLN A 138 -6.03 15.70 -22.16
C GLN A 138 -5.27 15.48 -20.85
N THR A 139 -3.97 15.21 -20.93
CA THR A 139 -3.06 15.01 -19.79
C THR A 139 -1.90 16.00 -19.90
N ALA A 140 -1.18 16.26 -18.80
CA ALA A 140 -0.05 17.18 -18.80
C ALA A 140 0.93 16.87 -19.95
N TRP A 141 1.19 17.86 -20.81
CA TRP A 141 2.06 17.69 -21.96
C TRP A 141 3.45 18.23 -21.67
N ILE A 142 4.36 17.33 -21.30
CA ILE A 142 5.74 17.63 -20.91
C ILE A 142 6.68 16.85 -21.83
N ILE A 143 7.60 17.56 -22.48
CA ILE A 143 8.64 16.96 -23.34
C ILE A 143 9.99 17.46 -22.81
N ASP A 144 10.90 16.55 -22.50
CA ASP A 144 12.23 16.85 -21.96
C ASP A 144 12.20 17.79 -20.74
N GLY A 145 11.22 17.59 -19.85
CA GLY A 145 10.99 18.43 -18.68
C GLY A 145 10.35 19.79 -18.96
N ALA A 146 10.22 20.19 -20.24
CA ALA A 146 9.59 21.43 -20.63
C ALA A 146 8.10 21.24 -20.91
N ARG A 147 7.29 22.05 -20.23
CA ARG A 147 5.83 22.06 -20.37
C ARG A 147 5.42 22.72 -21.69
N LYS A 148 4.55 22.06 -22.47
CA LYS A 148 4.12 22.52 -23.81
C LYS A 148 2.78 23.25 -23.80
N CYS A 149 1.93 22.97 -22.83
CA CYS A 149 0.66 23.68 -22.61
C CYS A 149 0.53 24.06 -21.14
N GLU A 150 -0.11 25.20 -20.87
CA GLU A 150 -0.28 25.73 -19.51
C GLU A 150 -0.96 24.73 -18.56
N SER A 151 -1.99 24.03 -19.04
CA SER A 151 -2.77 23.06 -18.26
C SER A 151 -3.17 21.86 -19.12
N SER A 152 -3.97 20.96 -18.56
CA SER A 152 -4.61 19.83 -19.24
C SER A 152 -6.00 19.58 -18.67
N VAL A 153 -6.84 18.82 -19.39
CA VAL A 153 -8.16 18.41 -18.88
C VAL A 153 -8.02 17.73 -17.52
N GLN A 154 -7.06 16.81 -17.39
CA GLN A 154 -6.73 16.16 -16.14
C GLN A 154 -6.46 17.17 -15.03
N GLU A 155 -5.53 18.10 -15.22
CA GLU A 155 -5.13 19.03 -14.13
C GLU A 155 -6.27 19.98 -13.71
N LEU A 156 -7.12 20.38 -14.65
CA LEU A 156 -8.30 21.19 -14.35
C LEU A 156 -9.30 20.45 -13.45
N ILE A 157 -9.41 19.12 -13.58
CA ILE A 157 -10.30 18.29 -12.76
C ILE A 157 -9.61 17.87 -11.45
N ASP A 158 -8.35 17.44 -11.53
CA ASP A 158 -7.58 16.91 -10.39
C ASP A 158 -7.37 17.98 -9.32
N ALA A 159 -7.04 19.22 -9.70
CA ALA A 159 -6.68 20.28 -8.76
C ALA A 159 -7.80 20.62 -7.74
N PRO A 160 -9.05 20.92 -8.15
CA PRO A 160 -10.14 21.13 -7.20
C PRO A 160 -10.50 19.84 -6.44
N ALA A 161 -10.44 18.66 -7.08
CA ALA A 161 -10.73 17.40 -6.42
C ALA A 161 -9.74 17.10 -5.27
N LEU A 162 -8.44 17.22 -5.51
CA LEU A 162 -7.40 17.05 -4.49
C LEU A 162 -7.64 17.95 -3.27
N ARG A 163 -8.00 19.22 -3.51
CA ARG A 163 -8.29 20.20 -2.45
C ARG A 163 -9.57 19.84 -1.67
N LEU A 164 -10.67 19.54 -2.37
CA LEU A 164 -11.98 19.27 -1.75
C LEU A 164 -11.97 17.98 -0.92
N PHE A 165 -11.34 16.93 -1.45
CA PHE A 165 -11.26 15.62 -0.80
C PHE A 165 -10.05 15.47 0.13
N ARG A 166 -9.15 16.46 0.13
CA ARG A 166 -7.89 16.46 0.89
C ARG A 166 -7.09 15.18 0.65
N ALA A 167 -7.00 14.80 -0.62
CA ALA A 167 -6.28 13.63 -1.08
C ALA A 167 -4.81 13.98 -1.32
N GLU A 168 -3.94 12.98 -1.26
CA GLU A 168 -2.50 13.15 -1.44
C GLU A 168 -2.12 13.25 -2.91
N SER A 169 -2.75 12.43 -3.75
CA SER A 169 -2.52 12.40 -5.19
C SER A 169 -3.76 11.93 -5.93
N ALA A 170 -3.78 12.16 -7.24
CA ALA A 170 -4.86 11.81 -8.13
C ALA A 170 -4.33 11.04 -9.35
N ARG A 171 -5.11 10.07 -9.84
CA ARG A 171 -4.87 9.37 -11.10
C ARG A 171 -6.11 9.47 -11.97
N PHE A 172 -5.92 9.99 -13.18
CA PHE A 172 -6.99 10.23 -14.13
C PHE A 172 -7.03 9.11 -15.18
N HIS A 173 -8.18 8.47 -15.31
CA HIS A 173 -8.44 7.38 -16.24
C HIS A 173 -9.59 7.77 -17.16
N SER A 174 -9.35 7.92 -18.47
CA SER A 174 -10.40 8.28 -19.42
C SER A 174 -10.76 7.12 -20.36
N ALA A 175 -12.02 7.07 -20.79
CA ALA A 175 -12.47 6.16 -21.83
C ALA A 175 -12.01 6.65 -23.21
N GLY A 176 -10.72 6.46 -23.50
CA GLY A 176 -10.04 6.93 -24.72
C GLY A 176 -9.41 8.32 -24.57
N ARG A 177 -8.92 8.85 -25.70
CA ARG A 177 -8.18 10.12 -25.79
C ARG A 177 -8.52 10.87 -27.07
N GLU A 178 -8.39 12.19 -27.01
CA GLU A 178 -8.44 13.09 -28.16
C GLU A 178 -7.12 13.87 -28.31
N ASP A 179 -6.86 14.32 -29.53
CA ASP A 179 -5.73 15.20 -29.82
C ASP A 179 -5.94 16.60 -29.22
N VAL A 180 -4.84 17.35 -29.09
CA VAL A 180 -4.82 18.68 -28.45
C VAL A 180 -5.79 19.65 -29.13
N ASP A 181 -5.87 19.60 -30.46
CA ASP A 181 -6.69 20.45 -31.30
C ASP A 181 -8.12 19.93 -31.53
N VAL A 182 -8.47 18.77 -30.97
CA VAL A 182 -9.80 18.17 -31.05
C VAL A 182 -10.65 18.56 -29.83
N ARG A 183 -11.91 18.95 -30.09
CA ARG A 183 -12.90 19.24 -29.04
C ARG A 183 -13.69 17.99 -28.66
N MET A 184 -14.06 17.87 -27.39
CA MET A 184 -15.00 16.85 -26.89
C MET A 184 -16.30 17.54 -26.49
N LEU A 185 -17.37 17.25 -27.23
CA LEU A 185 -18.68 17.90 -27.09
C LEU A 185 -19.78 16.88 -26.76
N GLY A 186 -21.04 17.31 -26.79
CA GLY A 186 -22.20 16.46 -26.47
C GLY A 186 -22.20 16.12 -24.98
N ASP A 187 -22.47 14.85 -24.67
CA ASP A 187 -22.46 14.33 -23.30
C ASP A 187 -21.04 14.18 -22.72
N GLY A 188 -20.00 14.47 -23.52
CA GLY A 188 -18.60 14.41 -23.08
C GLY A 188 -18.01 13.02 -23.00
N ARG A 189 -16.72 12.97 -22.68
CA ARG A 189 -15.95 11.72 -22.53
C ARG A 189 -16.02 11.21 -21.09
N PRO A 190 -16.39 9.93 -20.85
CA PRO A 190 -16.32 9.33 -19.54
C PRO A 190 -14.90 9.29 -18.97
N PHE A 191 -14.77 9.52 -17.67
CA PHE A 191 -13.55 9.33 -16.91
C PHE A 191 -13.81 8.80 -15.49
N VAL A 192 -12.75 8.24 -14.89
CA VAL A 192 -12.64 7.89 -13.48
C VAL A 192 -11.42 8.63 -12.92
N LEU A 193 -11.60 9.30 -11.80
CA LEU A 193 -10.57 9.94 -11.02
C LEU A 193 -10.35 9.15 -9.72
N GLU A 194 -9.19 8.52 -9.59
CA GLU A 194 -8.75 7.82 -8.38
C GLU A 194 -8.01 8.81 -7.48
N LEU A 195 -8.54 9.06 -6.28
CA LEU A 195 -7.94 9.91 -5.26
C LEU A 195 -7.29 9.05 -4.17
N ALA A 196 -5.98 9.16 -4.04
CA ALA A 196 -5.21 8.40 -3.05
C ALA A 196 -5.26 9.07 -1.66
N GLN A 197 -5.39 8.25 -0.62
CA GLN A 197 -5.35 8.67 0.78
C GLN A 197 -6.28 9.87 1.11
N PRO A 198 -7.58 9.82 0.73
CA PRO A 198 -8.49 10.95 0.95
C PRO A 198 -8.78 11.13 2.45
N ARG A 199 -8.59 12.35 2.97
CA ARG A 199 -8.97 12.69 4.36
C ARG A 199 -10.45 13.05 4.49
N VAL A 200 -11.14 13.26 3.37
CA VAL A 200 -12.60 13.41 3.29
C VAL A 200 -13.12 12.33 2.34
N PRO A 201 -13.23 11.06 2.78
CA PRO A 201 -13.49 9.93 1.88
C PRO A 201 -14.95 9.77 1.43
N HIS A 202 -15.79 10.78 1.66
CA HIS A 202 -17.22 10.73 1.35
C HIS A 202 -17.53 11.60 0.14
N ALA A 203 -17.90 10.97 -0.97
CA ALA A 203 -18.40 11.64 -2.18
C ALA A 203 -19.86 12.13 -1.97
N LEU A 204 -20.03 13.09 -1.06
CA LEU A 204 -21.32 13.72 -0.83
C LEU A 204 -21.75 14.49 -2.08
N ALA A 205 -23.04 14.42 -2.44
CA ALA A 205 -23.56 15.10 -3.62
C ALA A 205 -23.28 16.62 -3.62
N SER A 206 -23.19 17.24 -2.44
CA SER A 206 -22.80 18.64 -2.28
C SER A 206 -21.33 18.91 -2.64
N LEU A 207 -20.42 17.99 -2.33
CA LEU A 207 -19.01 18.09 -2.72
C LEU A 207 -18.84 17.87 -4.22
N CYS A 208 -19.54 16.90 -4.79
CA CYS A 208 -19.54 16.66 -6.23
C CYS A 208 -20.05 17.89 -7.01
N ARG A 209 -21.16 18.49 -6.60
CA ARG A 209 -21.66 19.73 -7.21
C ARG A 209 -20.70 20.91 -7.09
N ARG A 210 -19.97 21.01 -5.97
CA ARG A 210 -18.94 22.04 -5.79
C ARG A 210 -17.74 21.79 -6.70
N LEU A 211 -17.32 20.54 -6.87
CA LEU A 211 -16.27 20.16 -7.80
C LEU A 211 -16.68 20.53 -9.23
N GLU A 212 -17.89 20.19 -9.65
CA GLU A 212 -18.44 20.56 -10.97
C GLU A 212 -18.40 22.08 -11.18
N ALA A 213 -18.89 22.86 -10.22
CA ALA A 213 -18.90 24.33 -10.30
C ALA A 213 -17.51 24.99 -10.27
N GLU A 214 -16.46 24.31 -9.78
CA GLU A 214 -15.08 24.81 -9.80
C GLU A 214 -14.35 24.45 -11.11
N VAL A 215 -14.89 23.51 -11.90
CA VAL A 215 -14.33 23.04 -13.17
C VAL A 215 -15.02 23.69 -14.38
N GLU A 216 -16.29 24.09 -14.26
CA GLU A 216 -17.04 24.89 -15.24
C GLU A 216 -16.45 26.30 -15.47
#